data_AF-A0A126RIY2-F1
#
_entry.id   AF-A0A126RIY2-F1
#
_cell.length_a   1.000
_cell.length_b   1.000
_cell.length_c   1.000
_cell.angle_alpha   90.00
_cell.angle_beta   90.00
_cell.angle_gamma   90.00
#
_symmetry.space_group_name_H-M   'P 1'
#
loop_
_entity.id
_entity.type
_entity.pdbx_description
1 polymer ?
#
loop_
_entity_poly.entity_id
_entity_poly.type
_entity_poly.pdbx_seq_one_letter_code
_entity_poly.pdbx_strand_id
1 'polypeptide(L)'
;MSSPKSKSALARLGRDMRAARLRRNIARADLAVRAGTSASTIVRLESGDPGVGIGTLADVLVALGLIDRLADLVDVRHDELGLALAAEKLPQRGRTFASTLRRQKKKGETKSASGGAEVNPDGVAF
;
A
#
# COMPACT_ATOMS: atom_id res chain seq x y z
N MET A 1 9.21 -16.10 16.62
CA MET A 1 10.08 -16.76 15.60
C MET A 1 9.46 -16.52 14.22
N SER A 2 10.16 -15.88 13.28
CA SER A 2 9.63 -15.60 11.92
C SER A 2 9.40 -16.90 11.13
N SER A 3 8.33 -16.95 10.33
CA SER A 3 7.94 -18.10 9.52
C SER A 3 9.06 -18.51 8.54
N PRO A 4 9.29 -19.82 8.29
CA PRO A 4 10.29 -20.29 7.33
C PRO A 4 10.12 -19.67 5.93
N LYS A 5 8.87 -19.47 5.49
CA LYS A 5 8.58 -18.82 4.20
C LYS A 5 9.05 -17.36 4.18
N SER A 6 8.80 -16.62 5.26
CA SER A 6 9.22 -15.23 5.40
C SER A 6 10.74 -15.10 5.37
N LYS A 7 11.47 -15.98 6.07
CA LYS A 7 12.94 -16.00 6.04
C LYS A 7 13.49 -16.26 4.64
N SER A 8 12.92 -17.22 3.92
CA SER A 8 13.33 -17.52 2.54
C SER A 8 13.08 -16.35 1.58
N ALA A 9 11.90 -15.70 1.71
CA ALA A 9 11.54 -14.53 0.92
C ALA A 9 12.49 -13.35 1.18
N LEU A 10 12.82 -13.07 2.45
CA LEU A 10 13.78 -12.03 2.81
C LEU A 10 15.19 -12.33 2.30
N ALA A 11 15.65 -13.58 2.40
CA ALA A 11 16.95 -13.98 1.86
C ALA A 11 17.00 -13.81 0.34
N ARG A 12 15.89 -14.08 -0.37
CA ARG A 12 15.78 -13.80 -1.81
C ARG A 12 15.84 -12.31 -2.08
N LEU A 13 15.06 -11.50 -1.37
CA LEU A 13 15.09 -10.04 -1.49
C LEU A 13 16.51 -9.49 -1.32
N GLY A 14 17.23 -9.93 -0.28
CA GLY A 14 18.61 -9.51 -0.04
C GLY A 14 19.55 -9.84 -1.20
N ARG A 15 19.43 -11.05 -1.78
CA ARG A 15 20.20 -11.43 -2.99
C ARG A 15 19.86 -10.55 -4.20
N ASP A 16 18.58 -10.25 -4.40
CA ASP A 16 18.12 -9.42 -5.52
C ASP A 16 18.62 -7.97 -5.36
N MET A 17 18.64 -7.44 -4.14
CA MET A 17 19.22 -6.13 -3.80
C MET A 17 20.73 -6.10 -4.07
N ARG A 18 21.46 -7.14 -3.65
CA ARG A 18 22.90 -7.27 -3.95
C ARG A 18 23.15 -7.30 -5.45
N ALA A 19 22.37 -8.09 -6.19
CA ALA A 19 22.49 -8.16 -7.64
C ALA A 19 22.16 -6.81 -8.31
N ALA A 20 21.14 -6.09 -7.83
CA ALA A 20 20.79 -4.76 -8.32
C ALA A 20 21.91 -3.72 -8.08
N ARG A 21 22.58 -3.78 -6.93
CA ARG A 21 23.76 -2.95 -6.63
C ARG A 21 24.93 -3.28 -7.57
N LEU A 22 25.25 -4.57 -7.72
CA LEU A 22 26.37 -5.01 -8.56
C LEU A 22 26.17 -4.68 -10.05
N ARG A 23 24.95 -4.85 -10.59
CA ARG A 23 24.61 -4.44 -11.96
C ARG A 23 24.82 -2.94 -12.23
N ARG A 24 24.85 -2.12 -11.18
CA ARG A 24 25.09 -0.67 -11.25
C ARG A 24 26.53 -0.29 -10.90
N ASN A 25 27.41 -1.25 -10.64
CA ASN A 25 28.80 -1.03 -10.21
C ASN A 25 28.94 -0.13 -8.96
N ILE A 26 28.01 -0.25 -8.00
CA ILE A 26 28.04 0.57 -6.77
C ILE A 26 28.69 -0.22 -5.64
N ALA A 27 29.69 0.35 -4.95
CA ALA A 27 30.26 -0.27 -3.75
C ALA A 27 29.29 -0.19 -2.56
N ARG A 28 29.42 -1.09 -1.58
CA ARG A 28 28.55 -1.05 -0.38
C ARG A 28 28.67 0.27 0.38
N ALA A 29 29.90 0.80 0.50
CA ALA A 29 30.16 2.07 1.15
C ALA A 29 29.44 3.22 0.43
N ASP A 30 29.56 3.29 -0.90
CA ASP A 30 28.90 4.33 -1.70
C ASP A 30 27.37 4.24 -1.61
N LEU A 31 26.81 3.03 -1.65
CA LEU A 31 25.37 2.83 -1.48
C LEU A 31 24.90 3.28 -0.10
N ALA A 32 25.68 2.97 0.93
CA ALA A 32 25.37 3.37 2.31
C ALA A 32 25.30 4.90 2.43
N VAL A 33 26.29 5.62 1.86
CA VAL A 33 26.30 7.09 1.83
C VAL A 33 25.08 7.63 1.09
N ARG A 34 24.76 7.09 -0.10
CA ARG A 34 23.60 7.53 -0.90
C ARG A 34 22.26 7.28 -0.21
N ALA A 35 22.17 6.20 0.57
CA ALA A 35 20.97 5.83 1.31
C ALA A 35 20.93 6.38 2.75
N GLY A 36 21.89 7.24 3.14
CA GLY A 36 21.92 7.82 4.49
C GLY A 36 22.09 6.80 5.62
N THR A 37 22.78 5.67 5.36
CA THR A 37 22.93 4.57 6.32
C THR A 37 24.39 4.10 6.43
N SER A 38 24.63 3.07 7.24
CA SER A 38 25.96 2.49 7.44
C SER A 38 26.22 1.31 6.48
N ALA A 39 27.50 1.05 6.18
CA ALA A 39 27.87 -0.08 5.34
C ALA A 39 27.45 -1.44 5.95
N SER A 40 27.44 -1.56 7.29
CA SER A 40 26.96 -2.77 7.97
C SER A 40 25.46 -2.98 7.78
N THR A 41 24.67 -1.89 7.74
CA THR A 41 23.24 -1.97 7.41
C THR A 41 23.02 -2.50 5.99
N ILE A 42 23.81 -2.05 5.01
CA ILE A 42 23.75 -2.58 3.64
C ILE A 42 24.08 -4.09 3.61
N VAL A 43 25.08 -4.54 4.37
CA VAL A 43 25.41 -5.97 4.48
C VAL A 43 24.23 -6.77 5.03
N ARG A 44 23.62 -6.28 6.13
CA ARG A 44 22.46 -6.93 6.76
C ARG A 44 21.27 -6.99 5.79
N LEU A 45 21.00 -5.91 5.07
CA LEU A 45 19.95 -5.84 4.05
C LEU A 45 20.20 -6.86 2.93
N GLU A 46 21.43 -6.93 2.40
CA GLU A 46 21.79 -7.90 1.36
C GLU A 46 21.75 -9.37 1.84
N SER A 47 21.89 -9.60 3.15
CA SER A 47 21.68 -10.94 3.74
C SER A 47 20.20 -11.28 4.00
N GLY A 48 19.28 -10.32 3.85
CA GLY A 48 17.85 -10.51 4.14
C GLY A 48 17.52 -10.50 5.63
N ASP A 49 18.24 -9.70 6.43
CA ASP A 49 17.99 -9.59 7.86
C ASP A 49 16.63 -8.89 8.13
N PRO A 50 15.68 -9.54 8.83
CA PRO A 50 14.37 -8.95 9.16
C PRO A 50 14.46 -7.74 10.11
N GLY A 51 15.59 -7.53 10.77
CA GLY A 51 15.81 -6.39 11.67
C GLY A 51 16.13 -5.08 10.94
N VAL A 52 16.32 -5.08 9.62
CA VAL A 52 16.49 -3.85 8.85
C VAL A 52 15.12 -3.20 8.65
N GLY A 53 14.99 -1.94 9.08
CA GLY A 53 13.74 -1.20 8.99
C GLY A 53 13.30 -0.96 7.53
N ILE A 54 11.99 -0.95 7.31
CA ILE A 54 11.41 -0.73 5.98
C ILE A 54 11.77 0.63 5.38
N GLY A 55 11.96 1.66 6.21
CA GLY A 55 12.43 2.98 5.77
C GLY A 55 13.82 2.90 5.12
N THR A 56 14.76 2.19 5.74
CA THR A 56 16.10 1.99 5.17
C THR A 56 16.05 1.18 3.87
N LEU A 57 15.17 0.18 3.77
CA LEU A 57 14.95 -0.53 2.50
C LEU A 57 14.46 0.45 1.42
N ALA A 58 13.52 1.34 1.73
CA ALA A 58 13.02 2.35 0.81
C ALA A 58 14.13 3.32 0.37
N ASP A 59 14.94 3.84 1.30
CA ASP A 59 16.07 4.74 0.98
C ASP A 59 17.09 4.07 0.06
N VAL A 60 17.38 2.79 0.29
CA VAL A 60 18.26 2.01 -0.60
C VAL A 60 17.63 1.81 -1.98
N LEU A 61 16.31 1.56 -2.06
CA LEU A 61 15.62 1.48 -3.35
C LEU A 61 15.64 2.82 -4.10
N VAL A 62 15.51 3.95 -3.40
CA VAL A 62 15.68 5.28 -3.98
C VAL A 62 17.11 5.43 -4.53
N ALA A 63 18.14 5.09 -3.75
CA ALA A 63 19.54 5.17 -4.18
C ALA A 63 19.87 4.25 -5.39
N LEU A 64 19.09 3.17 -5.58
CA LEU A 64 19.20 2.27 -6.73
C LEU A 64 18.28 2.68 -7.90
N GLY A 65 17.40 3.67 -7.75
CA GLY A 65 16.40 4.03 -8.75
C GLY A 65 15.36 2.93 -8.98
N LEU A 66 14.91 2.27 -7.91
CA LEU A 66 13.97 1.15 -7.89
C LEU A 66 12.77 1.40 -6.96
N ILE A 67 12.50 2.65 -6.60
CA ILE A 67 11.44 3.00 -5.63
C ILE A 67 10.04 2.52 -6.06
N ASP A 68 9.76 2.52 -7.37
CA ASP A 68 8.47 2.06 -7.91
C ASP A 68 8.19 0.60 -7.55
N ARG A 69 9.23 -0.23 -7.39
CA ARG A 69 9.09 -1.64 -6.95
C ARG A 69 8.47 -1.77 -5.57
N LEU A 70 8.67 -0.78 -4.69
CA LEU A 70 8.07 -0.77 -3.37
C LEU A 70 6.58 -0.43 -3.45
N ALA A 71 6.20 0.50 -4.34
CA ALA A 71 4.81 0.84 -4.59
C ALA A 71 4.04 -0.33 -5.22
N ASP A 72 4.70 -1.08 -6.11
CA ASP A 72 4.09 -2.23 -6.81
C ASP A 72 3.88 -3.47 -5.90
N LEU A 73 4.44 -3.51 -4.69
CA LEU A 73 4.53 -4.73 -3.86
C LEU A 73 3.16 -5.36 -3.53
N VAL A 74 2.12 -4.54 -3.38
CA VAL A 74 0.73 -4.97 -3.12
C VAL A 74 -0.24 -4.23 -4.05
N ASP A 75 0.21 -3.91 -5.26
CA ASP A 75 -0.65 -3.27 -6.26
C ASP A 75 -1.75 -4.26 -6.71
N VAL A 76 -3.01 -3.80 -6.66
CA VAL A 76 -4.21 -4.57 -7.03
C VAL A 76 -4.12 -5.17 -8.43
N ARG A 77 -3.43 -4.49 -9.36
CA ARG A 77 -3.23 -4.98 -10.73
C ARG A 77 -2.43 -6.29 -10.79
N HIS A 78 -1.66 -6.59 -9.75
CA HIS A 78 -0.85 -7.80 -9.63
C HIS A 78 -1.42 -8.80 -8.59
N ASP A 79 -2.55 -8.48 -7.95
CA ASP A 79 -3.22 -9.36 -6.98
C ASP A 79 -4.32 -10.20 -7.66
N GLU A 80 -3.91 -11.27 -8.33
CA GLU A 80 -4.83 -12.18 -9.05
C GLU A 80 -5.95 -12.73 -8.17
N LEU A 81 -5.63 -13.08 -6.91
CA LEU A 81 -6.60 -13.60 -5.96
C LEU A 81 -7.60 -12.51 -5.56
N GLY A 82 -7.11 -11.31 -5.24
CA GLY A 82 -7.96 -10.16 -4.94
C GLY A 82 -8.90 -9.83 -6.10
N LEU A 83 -8.40 -9.87 -7.34
CA LEU A 83 -9.20 -9.67 -8.55
C LEU A 83 -10.25 -10.78 -8.73
N ALA A 84 -9.89 -12.05 -8.51
CA ALA A 84 -10.83 -13.16 -8.59
C ALA A 84 -11.97 -13.04 -7.55
N LEU A 85 -11.64 -12.71 -6.31
CA LEU A 85 -12.61 -12.49 -5.24
C LEU A 85 -13.51 -11.27 -5.52
N ALA A 86 -12.98 -10.23 -6.18
CA ALA A 86 -13.78 -9.09 -6.62
C ALA A 86 -14.74 -9.45 -7.77
N ALA A 87 -14.28 -10.29 -8.70
CA ALA A 87 -15.09 -10.80 -9.80
C ALA A 87 -16.21 -11.74 -9.32
N GLU A 88 -15.98 -12.53 -8.29
CA GLU A 88 -17.03 -13.38 -7.69
C GLU A 88 -18.17 -12.55 -7.09
N LYS A 89 -17.85 -11.38 -6.52
CA LYS A 89 -18.83 -10.45 -5.94
C LYS A 89 -19.54 -9.58 -6.98
N LEU A 90 -19.26 -9.76 -8.27
CA LEU A 90 -19.86 -8.95 -9.33
C LEU A 90 -21.37 -9.26 -9.44
N PRO A 91 -22.24 -8.23 -9.53
CA PRO A 91 -23.67 -8.46 -9.64
C PRO A 91 -24.00 -9.22 -10.93
N GLN A 92 -24.75 -10.32 -10.80
CA GLN A 92 -25.16 -11.15 -11.95
C GLN A 92 -26.07 -10.43 -12.96
N ARG A 93 -26.62 -9.26 -12.60
CA ARG A 93 -27.48 -8.45 -13.47
C ARG A 93 -27.09 -6.98 -13.41
N GLY A 94 -26.94 -6.38 -14.58
CA GLY A 94 -26.77 -4.93 -14.73
C GLY A 94 -28.00 -4.17 -14.21
N ARG A 95 -27.77 -3.05 -13.53
CA ARG A 95 -28.84 -2.13 -13.15
C ARG A 95 -29.07 -1.13 -14.27
N THR A 96 -30.33 -0.90 -14.64
CA THR A 96 -30.67 0.12 -15.64
C THR A 96 -30.43 1.51 -15.06
N PHE A 97 -29.99 2.44 -15.91
CA PHE A 97 -29.76 3.83 -15.54
C PHE A 97 -30.97 4.47 -14.84
N ALA A 98 -32.17 4.19 -15.35
CA ALA A 98 -33.43 4.64 -14.76
C ALA A 98 -33.63 4.14 -13.32
N SER A 99 -33.26 2.88 -13.01
CA SER A 99 -33.39 2.32 -11.65
C SER A 99 -32.41 2.96 -10.66
N THR A 100 -31.22 3.34 -11.12
CA THR A 100 -30.19 3.99 -10.32
C THR A 100 -30.58 5.43 -9.97
N LEU A 101 -31.09 6.18 -10.95
CA LEU A 101 -31.59 7.55 -10.75
C LEU A 101 -32.77 7.60 -9.79
N ARG A 102 -33.73 6.67 -9.92
CA ARG A 102 -34.86 6.55 -8.98
C ARG A 102 -34.41 6.32 -7.55
N ARG A 103 -33.39 5.47 -7.33
CA ARG A 103 -32.81 5.21 -6.00
C ARG A 103 -32.05 6.42 -5.45
N GLN A 104 -31.33 7.17 -6.28
CA GLN A 104 -30.65 8.40 -5.86
C GLN A 104 -31.64 9.48 -5.44
N LYS A 105 -32.69 9.73 -6.22
CA LYS A 105 -33.74 10.72 -5.88
C LYS A 105 -34.42 10.38 -4.55
N LYS A 106 -34.78 9.11 -4.37
CA LYS A 106 -35.38 8.61 -3.12
C LYS A 106 -34.46 8.78 -1.91
N LYS A 107 -33.14 8.57 -2.07
CA LYS A 107 -32.12 8.74 -1.01
C LYS A 107 -31.84 10.21 -0.68
N GLY A 108 -32.01 11.12 -1.64
CA GLY A 108 -31.96 12.56 -1.44
C GLY A 108 -33.16 13.07 -0.64
N GLU A 109 -34.37 12.63 -1.00
CA GLU A 109 -35.62 12.96 -0.29
C GLU A 109 -35.64 12.46 1.16
N THR A 110 -35.05 11.28 1.43
CA THR A 110 -34.95 10.77 2.82
C THR A 110 -33.95 11.59 3.66
N LYS A 111 -32.89 12.12 3.05
CA LYS A 111 -31.90 12.98 3.73
C LYS A 111 -32.43 14.38 4.01
N SER A 112 -33.24 14.96 3.11
CA SER A 112 -33.90 16.25 3.35
C SER A 112 -35.02 16.15 4.38
N ALA A 113 -35.71 15.00 4.47
CA ALA A 113 -36.74 14.76 5.48
C ALA A 113 -36.17 14.50 6.89
N SER A 114 -34.95 13.95 7.01
CA SER A 114 -34.30 13.72 8.31
C SER A 114 -33.43 14.88 8.81
N GLY A 115 -33.25 15.94 8.02
CA GLY A 115 -32.44 17.12 8.37
C GLY A 115 -33.25 18.31 8.90
N GLY A 116 -34.54 18.14 9.16
CA GLY A 116 -35.48 19.22 9.52
C GLY A 116 -36.13 19.06 10.88
N ALA A 117 -35.41 18.57 11.89
CA ALA A 117 -35.92 18.46 13.26
C ALA A 117 -34.88 18.91 14.30
N GLU A 118 -34.33 20.12 14.16
CA GLU A 118 -33.77 20.88 15.28
C GLU A 118 -34.23 22.34 15.18
N VAL A 119 -35.42 22.61 15.72
CA VAL A 119 -35.77 23.93 16.25
C VAL A 119 -36.48 23.68 17.58
N ASN A 120 -35.78 23.91 18.70
CA ASN A 120 -36.43 24.13 19.98
C ASN A 120 -36.44 25.66 20.22
N PRO A 121 -37.61 26.31 20.22
CA PRO A 121 -37.75 27.75 20.37
C PRO A 121 -38.04 28.14 21.83
N ASP A 122 -37.24 27.70 22.80
CA ASP A 122 -37.29 28.27 24.15
C ASP A 122 -36.09 29.19 24.37
N GLY A 123 -36.21 30.35 23.73
CA GLY A 123 -35.44 31.54 24.08
C GLY A 123 -35.92 32.08 25.42
N VAL A 124 -35.34 31.60 26.51
CA VAL A 124 -35.32 32.36 27.77
C VAL A 124 -33.87 32.50 28.22
N ALA A 125 -33.38 33.74 28.10
CA ALA A 125 -32.14 34.18 28.71
C ALA A 125 -32.41 34.61 30.16
N PHE A 126 -31.72 33.98 31.10
CA PHE A 126 -31.31 34.55 32.38
C PHE A 126 -29.90 34.04 32.69
#